data_AF-A0A395XTJ7-F1
#
_entry.id   AF-A0A395XTJ7-F1
#
_cell.length_a   1.000
_cell.length_b   1.000
_cell.length_c   1.000
_cell.angle_alpha   90.00
_cell.angle_beta   90.00
_cell.angle_gamma   90.00
#
_symmetry.space_group_name_H-M   'P 1'
#
loop_
_entity.id
_entity.type
_entity.pdbx_description
1 polymer ?
#
loop_
_entity_poly.entity_id
_entity_poly.type
_entity_poly.pdbx_seq_one_letter_code
_entity_poly.pdbx_strand_id
1 'polypeptide(L)'
;MERFMRKNRVGYMFLVILSAILLFIFGTPFLLLVFLFWIGFAIMLGILIRRDARHMHLRIKLKTGELAGRKSKMKLTVETKGLLLASRAVHVELKFYNRMSDSYEVKYLLLNLEERNNQYEVPFLAEQCGEITVRCQAAYVYDLLGLFQVPITTFEETATLVYPRRVKMQVEMSRDTYGKSYEEGRIQNRRGNDPSEMFDIREYIPGDDMRSIHWSYQARRIRYICERRVIRPTTVL
;
A
#
# COMPACT_ATOMS: atom_id res chain seq x y z
N MET A 1 -8.27 4.26 21.70
CA MET A 1 -8.51 2.92 22.28
C MET A 1 -8.00 2.79 23.72
N GLU A 2 -6.84 3.35 24.07
CA GLU A 2 -6.29 3.32 25.45
C GLU A 2 -7.27 3.75 26.55
N ARG A 3 -8.13 4.75 26.26
CA ARG A 3 -9.17 5.21 27.20
C ARG A 3 -10.17 4.12 27.59
N PHE A 4 -10.48 3.18 26.69
CA PHE A 4 -11.41 2.07 26.97
C PHE A 4 -10.76 1.06 27.92
N MET A 5 -9.51 0.66 27.64
CA MET A 5 -8.76 -0.24 28.54
C MET A 5 -8.56 0.36 29.93
N ARG A 6 -8.26 1.66 30.02
CA ARG A 6 -8.09 2.32 31.31
C ARG A 6 -9.36 2.23 32.15
N LYS A 7 -10.54 2.38 31.54
CA LYS A 7 -11.83 2.23 32.26
C LYS A 7 -12.02 0.81 32.78
N ASN A 8 -11.74 -0.20 31.95
CA ASN A 8 -11.90 -1.60 32.35
C ASN A 8 -10.91 -2.01 33.45
N ARG A 9 -9.65 -1.58 33.35
CA ARG A 9 -8.64 -1.77 34.40
C ARG A 9 -9.06 -1.12 35.71
N VAL A 10 -9.55 0.12 35.66
CA VAL A 10 -10.01 0.83 36.87
C VAL A 10 -11.23 0.14 37.48
N GLY A 11 -12.21 -0.29 36.67
CA GLY A 11 -13.37 -1.03 37.15
C GLY A 11 -12.98 -2.35 37.82
N TYR A 12 -12.03 -3.08 37.23
CA TYR A 12 -11.51 -4.31 37.82
C TYR A 12 -10.72 -4.07 39.11
N MET A 13 -9.85 -3.05 39.15
CA MET A 13 -9.14 -2.65 40.37
C MET A 13 -10.11 -2.26 41.48
N PHE A 14 -11.20 -1.57 41.14
CA PHE A 14 -12.26 -1.23 42.08
C PHE A 14 -12.93 -2.48 42.66
N LEU A 15 -13.23 -3.51 41.84
CA LEU A 15 -13.77 -4.78 42.32
C LEU A 15 -12.81 -5.50 43.28
N VAL A 16 -11.52 -5.54 42.94
CA VAL A 16 -10.49 -6.14 43.80
C VAL A 16 -10.38 -5.38 45.13
N ILE A 17 -10.33 -4.04 45.10
CA ILE A 17 -10.25 -3.20 46.31
C ILE A 17 -11.52 -3.36 47.16
N LEU A 18 -12.70 -3.36 46.54
CA LEU A 18 -13.97 -3.58 47.22
C LEU A 18 -13.98 -4.93 47.94
N SER A 19 -13.50 -5.99 47.28
CA SER A 19 -13.39 -7.32 47.89
C SER A 19 -12.38 -7.35 49.04
N ALA A 20 -11.28 -6.58 48.97
CA ALA A 20 -10.31 -6.46 50.05
C ALA A 20 -10.86 -5.70 51.26
N ILE A 21 -11.64 -4.62 51.03
CA ILE A 21 -12.32 -3.87 52.10
C ILE A 21 -13.34 -4.77 52.80
N LEU A 22 -14.16 -5.50 52.04
CA LEU A 22 -15.11 -6.48 52.59
C LEU A 22 -14.40 -7.54 53.43
N LEU A 23 -13.26 -8.07 52.94
CA LEU A 23 -12.45 -9.03 53.68
C LEU A 23 -11.93 -8.46 55.00
N PHE A 24 -11.47 -7.21 55.01
CA PHE A 24 -10.99 -6.54 56.23
C PHE A 24 -12.10 -6.34 57.27
N ILE A 25 -13.32 -6.00 56.84
CA ILE A 25 -14.45 -5.74 57.74
C ILE A 25 -15.03 -7.03 58.33
N PHE A 26 -15.26 -8.04 57.50
CA PHE A 26 -16.00 -9.24 57.90
C PHE A 26 -15.10 -10.42 58.29
N GLY A 27 -13.84 -10.45 57.85
CA GLY A 27 -12.85 -11.46 58.25
C GLY A 27 -13.22 -12.92 57.92
N THR A 28 -14.19 -13.15 57.03
CA THR A 28 -14.68 -14.51 56.75
C THR A 28 -13.79 -15.23 55.73
N PRO A 29 -13.59 -16.56 55.89
CA PRO A 29 -12.76 -17.34 54.97
C PRO A 29 -13.33 -17.37 53.54
N PHE A 30 -14.65 -17.21 53.39
CA PHE A 30 -15.29 -17.11 52.08
C PHE A 30 -14.82 -15.88 51.28
N LEU A 31 -14.71 -14.71 51.93
CA LEU A 31 -14.25 -13.49 51.26
C LEU A 31 -12.79 -13.58 50.82
N LEU A 32 -11.96 -14.31 51.58
CA LEU A 32 -10.58 -14.62 51.20
C LEU A 32 -10.53 -15.42 49.90
N LEU A 33 -11.38 -16.44 49.74
CA LEU A 33 -11.48 -17.19 48.49
C LEU A 33 -11.90 -16.31 47.31
N VAL A 34 -12.87 -15.40 47.50
CA VAL A 34 -13.31 -14.47 46.44
C VAL A 34 -12.19 -13.52 46.04
N PHE A 35 -11.43 -12.99 46.99
CA PHE A 35 -10.28 -12.12 46.73
C PHE A 35 -9.18 -12.85 45.94
N LEU A 36 -8.82 -14.06 46.39
CA LEU A 36 -7.86 -14.91 45.68
C LEU A 36 -8.34 -15.30 44.28
N PHE A 37 -9.64 -15.56 44.12
CA PHE A 37 -10.24 -15.87 42.83
C PHE A 37 -10.04 -14.73 41.83
N TRP A 38 -10.30 -13.48 42.23
CA TRP A 38 -10.08 -12.34 41.34
C TRP A 38 -8.61 -12.27 40.92
N ILE A 39 -7.67 -12.27 41.86
CA ILE A 39 -6.23 -12.21 41.54
C ILE A 39 -5.82 -13.37 40.62
N GLY A 40 -6.23 -14.60 40.95
CA GLY A 40 -5.93 -15.79 40.16
C GLY A 40 -6.52 -15.71 38.75
N PHE A 41 -7.72 -15.17 38.61
CA PHE A 41 -8.38 -14.98 37.32
C PHE A 41 -7.64 -13.96 36.45
N ALA A 42 -7.16 -12.84 37.00
CA ALA A 42 -6.32 -11.90 36.25
C ALA A 42 -4.99 -12.53 35.79
N ILE A 43 -4.35 -13.33 36.64
CA ILE A 43 -3.11 -14.04 36.28
C ILE A 43 -3.39 -15.05 35.16
N MET A 44 -4.47 -15.83 35.29
CA MET A 44 -4.89 -16.83 34.31
C MET A 44 -5.15 -16.18 32.93
N LEU A 45 -5.91 -15.08 32.90
CA LEU A 45 -6.15 -14.31 31.67
C LEU A 45 -4.85 -13.78 31.06
N GLY A 46 -3.94 -13.28 31.89
CA GLY A 46 -2.62 -12.79 31.46
C GLY A 46 -1.74 -13.87 30.83
N ILE A 47 -1.81 -15.12 31.31
CA ILE A 47 -1.10 -16.25 30.71
C ILE A 47 -1.77 -16.67 29.40
N LEU A 48 -3.10 -16.75 29.39
CA LEU A 48 -3.88 -17.22 28.25
C LEU A 48 -3.74 -16.28 27.06
N ILE A 49 -3.84 -14.96 27.27
CA ILE A 49 -3.68 -13.96 26.21
C ILE A 49 -2.27 -13.96 25.62
N ARG A 50 -1.24 -14.21 26.43
CA ARG A 50 0.15 -14.34 25.93
C ARG A 50 0.33 -15.60 25.10
N ARG A 51 -0.32 -16.70 25.47
CA ARG A 51 -0.31 -17.93 24.69
C ARG A 51 -1.04 -17.74 23.36
N ASP A 52 -2.22 -17.14 23.39
CA ASP A 52 -2.99 -16.81 22.19
C ASP A 52 -2.18 -15.92 21.24
N ALA A 53 -1.55 -14.85 21.76
CA ALA A 53 -0.74 -13.91 20.98
C ALA A 53 0.45 -14.58 20.27
N ARG A 54 1.10 -15.58 20.88
CA ARG A 54 2.21 -16.33 20.25
C ARG A 54 1.76 -17.17 19.05
N HIS A 55 0.50 -17.59 19.04
CA HIS A 55 -0.06 -18.42 17.98
C HIS A 55 -0.84 -17.62 16.93
N MET A 56 -0.86 -16.30 17.05
CA MET A 56 -1.49 -15.40 16.07
C MET A 56 -0.50 -14.93 15.02
N HIS A 57 -0.92 -15.04 13.77
CA HIS A 57 -0.21 -14.48 12.63
C HIS A 57 -1.15 -13.62 11.80
N LEU A 58 -0.74 -12.39 11.53
CA LEU A 58 -1.42 -11.53 10.57
C LEU A 58 -0.91 -11.84 9.17
N ARG A 59 -1.83 -11.98 8.22
CA ARG A 59 -1.51 -12.06 6.79
C ARG A 59 -2.33 -11.07 6.01
N ILE A 60 -1.69 -10.38 5.08
CA ILE A 60 -2.34 -9.46 4.18
C ILE A 60 -2.35 -10.07 2.77
N LYS A 61 -3.48 -9.94 2.07
CA LYS A 61 -3.59 -10.24 0.64
C LYS A 61 -4.11 -9.01 -0.07
N LEU A 62 -3.23 -8.40 -0.85
CA LEU A 62 -3.56 -7.30 -1.75
C LEU A 62 -3.86 -7.86 -3.13
N LYS A 63 -4.89 -7.33 -3.80
CA LYS A 63 -5.12 -7.62 -5.22
C LYS A 63 -4.21 -6.72 -6.05
N THR A 64 -3.34 -7.33 -6.84
CA THR A 64 -2.43 -6.60 -7.74
C THR A 64 -3.19 -6.08 -8.96
N GLY A 65 -2.91 -4.84 -9.39
CA GLY A 65 -3.35 -4.31 -10.69
C GLY A 65 -4.69 -3.57 -10.71
N GLU A 66 -5.06 -2.90 -9.62
CA GLU A 66 -6.30 -2.12 -9.56
C GLU A 66 -6.15 -0.71 -10.17
N LEU A 67 -7.26 -0.13 -10.64
CA LEU A 67 -7.32 1.18 -11.28
C LEU A 67 -7.57 2.29 -10.23
N ALA A 68 -6.84 3.39 -10.32
CA ALA A 68 -6.96 4.58 -9.49
C ALA A 68 -8.38 5.16 -9.54
N GLY A 69 -8.87 5.60 -8.38
CA GLY A 69 -10.23 6.15 -8.20
C GLY A 69 -11.34 5.11 -8.04
N ARG A 70 -11.02 3.81 -7.99
CA ARG A 70 -11.96 2.77 -7.52
C ARG A 70 -11.68 2.45 -6.05
N LYS A 71 -12.72 2.05 -5.32
CA LYS A 71 -12.58 1.51 -3.95
C LYS A 71 -11.83 0.18 -4.03
N SER A 72 -10.52 0.24 -3.82
CA SER A 72 -9.66 -0.92 -3.72
C SER A 72 -9.98 -1.69 -2.45
N LYS A 73 -10.15 -3.00 -2.56
CA LYS A 73 -10.45 -3.85 -1.40
C LYS A 73 -9.22 -4.63 -0.99
N MET A 74 -8.65 -4.29 0.16
CA MET A 74 -7.58 -5.06 0.77
C MET A 74 -8.20 -6.16 1.64
N LYS A 75 -7.69 -7.39 1.50
CA LYS A 75 -8.11 -8.50 2.36
C LYS A 75 -7.07 -8.68 3.46
N LEU A 76 -7.46 -8.38 4.69
CA LEU A 76 -6.66 -8.63 5.87
C LEU A 76 -7.16 -9.92 6.51
N THR A 77 -6.31 -10.94 6.58
CA THR A 77 -6.64 -12.23 7.18
C THR A 77 -5.87 -12.38 8.47
N VAL A 78 -6.59 -12.59 9.57
CA VAL A 78 -5.99 -12.92 10.87
C VAL A 78 -6.04 -14.44 11.01
N GLU A 79 -4.89 -15.09 10.85
CA GLU A 79 -4.77 -16.54 11.00
C GLU A 79 -4.40 -16.86 12.46
N THR A 80 -5.20 -17.71 13.11
CA THR A 80 -4.94 -18.13 14.49
C THR A 80 -4.67 -19.63 14.53
N LYS A 81 -3.49 -20.01 15.03
CA LYS A 81 -3.10 -21.42 15.21
C LYS A 81 -3.57 -21.94 16.58
N GLY A 82 -4.88 -22.07 16.78
CA GLY A 82 -5.44 -22.61 18.01
C GLY A 82 -6.90 -22.24 18.22
N LEU A 83 -7.45 -22.61 19.38
CA LEU A 83 -8.70 -22.04 19.90
C LEU A 83 -8.38 -20.70 20.57
N LEU A 84 -9.17 -19.67 20.28
CA LEU A 84 -9.08 -18.38 20.94
C LEU A 84 -9.77 -18.50 22.30
N LEU A 85 -9.00 -18.47 23.38
CA LEU A 85 -9.56 -18.68 24.72
C LEU A 85 -9.82 -17.37 25.45
N ALA A 86 -8.97 -16.35 25.23
CA ALA A 86 -9.07 -15.05 25.91
C ALA A 86 -9.18 -13.86 24.95
N SER A 87 -8.90 -14.06 23.66
CA SER A 87 -8.76 -12.96 22.71
C SER A 87 -10.10 -12.49 22.15
N ARG A 88 -10.44 -11.20 22.31
CA ARG A 88 -11.70 -10.62 21.79
C ARG A 88 -11.52 -9.80 20.53
N ALA A 89 -10.47 -8.99 20.47
CA ALA A 89 -10.25 -8.09 19.36
C ALA A 89 -8.75 -7.85 19.13
N VAL A 90 -8.40 -7.62 17.87
CA VAL A 90 -7.06 -7.20 17.45
C VAL A 90 -7.14 -5.76 16.96
N HIS A 91 -6.24 -4.92 17.46
CA HIS A 91 -6.00 -3.59 16.92
C HIS A 91 -4.76 -3.59 16.06
N VAL A 92 -4.92 -3.17 14.81
CA VAL A 92 -3.87 -3.15 13.80
C VAL A 92 -3.68 -1.72 13.33
N GLU A 93 -2.44 -1.26 13.34
CA GLU A 93 -2.01 0.02 12.79
C GLU A 93 -1.31 -0.22 11.45
N LEU A 94 -1.94 0.27 10.39
CA LEU A 94 -1.46 0.14 9.02
C LEU A 94 -0.98 1.48 8.49
N LYS A 95 0.23 1.50 7.97
CA LYS A 95 0.81 2.64 7.28
C LYS A 95 0.84 2.35 5.78
N PHE A 96 0.20 3.22 5.01
CA PHE A 96 0.22 3.24 3.56
C PHE A 96 1.22 4.30 3.12
N TYR A 97 2.16 3.93 2.26
CA TYR A 97 3.12 4.85 1.65
C TYR A 97 2.94 4.84 0.14
N ASN A 98 2.69 6.01 -0.45
CA ASN A 98 2.63 6.15 -1.89
C ASN A 98 3.95 6.71 -2.40
N ARG A 99 4.70 5.89 -3.13
CA ARG A 99 6.02 6.27 -3.66
C ARG A 99 5.95 7.38 -4.69
N MET A 100 4.85 7.50 -5.44
CA MET A 100 4.72 8.50 -6.51
C MET A 100 4.40 9.90 -5.97
N SER A 101 3.66 9.99 -4.87
CA SER A 101 3.22 11.26 -4.27
C SER A 101 3.98 11.64 -3.00
N ASP A 102 4.89 10.76 -2.55
CA ASP A 102 5.64 10.87 -1.29
C ASP A 102 4.75 11.16 -0.07
N SER A 103 3.56 10.58 -0.06
CA SER A 103 2.55 10.76 0.98
C SER A 103 2.42 9.50 1.82
N TYR A 104 2.11 9.67 3.11
CA TYR A 104 1.81 8.58 4.02
C TYR A 104 0.43 8.75 4.65
N GLU A 105 -0.30 7.63 4.76
CA GLU A 105 -1.60 7.56 5.42
C GLU A 105 -1.54 6.47 6.49
N VAL A 106 -2.00 6.77 7.72
CA VAL A 106 -2.06 5.80 8.81
C VAL A 106 -3.53 5.47 9.10
N LYS A 107 -3.87 4.18 9.12
CA LYS A 107 -5.20 3.68 9.46
C LYS A 107 -5.14 2.76 10.67
N TYR A 108 -6.09 2.97 11.56
CA TYR A 108 -6.32 2.14 12.73
C TYR A 108 -7.53 1.24 12.49
N LEU A 109 -7.35 -0.07 12.65
CA LEU A 109 -8.40 -1.07 12.45
C LEU A 109 -8.60 -1.84 13.74
N LEU A 110 -9.86 -2.00 14.16
CA LEU A 110 -10.26 -2.92 15.22
C LEU A 110 -10.99 -4.10 14.59
N LEU A 111 -10.43 -5.29 14.77
CA LEU A 111 -10.91 -6.54 14.19
C LEU A 111 -11.41 -7.44 15.31
N ASN A 112 -12.72 -7.70 15.36
CA ASN A 112 -13.32 -8.56 16.39
C ASN A 112 -13.14 -10.03 16.03
N LEU A 113 -12.45 -10.79 16.86
CA LEU A 113 -12.15 -12.19 16.60
C LEU A 113 -13.35 -13.06 16.98
N GLU A 114 -14.06 -13.59 15.99
CA GLU A 114 -15.21 -14.49 16.19
C GLU A 114 -14.82 -15.94 15.89
N GLU A 115 -14.08 -16.18 14.80
CA GLU A 115 -13.68 -17.51 14.36
C GLU A 115 -12.15 -17.71 14.31
N ARG A 116 -11.70 -18.94 14.03
CA ARG A 116 -10.27 -19.30 13.95
C ARG A 116 -9.53 -18.61 12.79
N ASN A 117 -10.25 -18.30 11.70
CA ASN A 117 -9.71 -17.66 10.51
C ASN A 117 -10.60 -16.50 10.08
N ASN A 118 -10.53 -15.38 10.81
CA ASN A 118 -11.30 -14.22 10.44
C ASN A 118 -10.65 -13.49 9.26
N GLN A 119 -11.42 -13.34 8.19
CA GLN A 119 -11.04 -12.53 7.04
C GLN A 119 -11.84 -11.22 7.06
N TYR A 120 -11.13 -10.10 7.09
CA TYR A 120 -11.73 -8.78 7.04
C TYR A 120 -11.40 -8.13 5.70
N GLU A 121 -12.43 -7.62 5.03
CA GLU A 121 -12.26 -6.76 3.86
C GLU A 121 -12.16 -5.31 4.34
N VAL A 122 -10.97 -4.72 4.19
CA VAL A 122 -10.72 -3.32 4.50
C VAL A 122 -10.76 -2.54 3.20
N PRO A 123 -11.80 -1.72 2.96
CA PRO A 123 -11.81 -0.84 1.81
C PRO A 123 -10.78 0.28 2.01
N PHE A 124 -9.93 0.50 1.01
CA PHE A 124 -9.10 1.69 0.93
C PHE A 124 -9.32 2.37 -0.42
N LEU A 125 -9.38 3.71 -0.41
CA LEU A 125 -9.55 4.47 -1.64
C LEU A 125 -8.16 4.88 -2.13
N ALA A 126 -7.70 4.30 -3.23
CA ALA A 126 -6.49 4.73 -3.89
C ALA A 126 -6.83 5.91 -4.82
N GLU A 127 -6.75 7.14 -4.28
CA GLU A 127 -7.01 8.35 -5.05
C GLU A 127 -5.90 8.65 -6.08
N GLN A 128 -4.67 8.25 -5.75
CA GLN A 128 -3.48 8.51 -6.55
C GLN A 128 -3.00 7.21 -7.22
N CYS A 129 -2.50 7.33 -8.45
CA CYS A 129 -1.78 6.24 -9.12
C CYS A 129 -0.35 6.13 -8.57
N GLY A 130 0.25 4.95 -8.70
CA GLY A 130 1.60 4.68 -8.23
C GLY A 130 1.75 3.34 -7.52
N GLU A 131 2.95 3.13 -6.99
CA GLU A 131 3.26 2.01 -6.09
C GLU A 131 2.83 2.41 -4.67
N ILE A 132 1.86 1.68 -4.13
CA ILE A 132 1.41 1.81 -2.75
C ILE A 132 1.99 0.68 -1.94
N THR A 133 2.77 1.02 -0.94
CA THR A 133 3.37 0.08 -0.01
C THR A 133 2.63 0.08 1.32
N VAL A 134 2.20 -1.10 1.75
CA VAL A 134 1.45 -1.29 3.00
C VAL A 134 2.35 -1.97 4.02
N ARG A 135 2.52 -1.31 5.17
CA ARG A 135 3.29 -1.83 6.30
C ARG A 135 2.43 -1.86 7.56
N CYS A 136 2.49 -2.97 8.29
CA CYS A 136 1.96 -3.03 9.63
C CYS A 136 2.98 -2.43 10.61
N GLN A 137 2.62 -1.32 11.25
CA GLN A 137 3.52 -0.65 12.20
C GLN A 137 3.46 -1.31 13.58
N ALA A 138 2.24 -1.59 14.04
CA ALA A 138 2.00 -2.23 15.31
C ALA A 138 0.69 -3.02 15.26
N ALA A 139 0.67 -4.15 15.94
CA ALA A 139 -0.53 -4.94 16.10
C ALA A 139 -0.62 -5.49 17.52
N TYR A 140 -1.81 -5.39 18.11
CA TYR A 140 -2.05 -5.73 19.50
C TYR A 140 -3.33 -6.51 19.66
N VAL A 141 -3.32 -7.51 20.52
CA VAL A 141 -4.50 -8.29 20.89
C VAL A 141 -4.96 -7.87 22.27
N TYR A 142 -6.28 -7.81 22.42
CA TYR A 142 -6.94 -7.53 23.69
C TYR A 142 -7.66 -8.76 24.24
N ASP A 143 -7.56 -8.87 25.55
CA ASP A 143 -8.32 -9.81 26.36
C ASP A 143 -9.83 -9.46 26.37
N LEU A 144 -10.67 -10.45 26.71
CA LEU A 144 -12.14 -10.34 26.77
C LEU A 144 -12.60 -9.19 27.68
N LEU A 145 -11.93 -9.04 28.84
CA LEU A 145 -12.19 -7.96 29.79
C LEU A 145 -11.45 -6.66 29.46
N GLY A 146 -10.56 -6.66 28.46
CA GLY A 146 -9.74 -5.50 28.10
C GLY A 146 -8.71 -5.10 29.17
N LEU A 147 -8.26 -6.08 29.97
CA LEU A 147 -7.25 -5.87 31.02
C LEU A 147 -5.84 -5.80 30.43
N PHE A 148 -5.49 -6.77 29.59
CA PHE A 148 -4.15 -6.89 29.01
C PHE A 148 -4.15 -6.56 27.52
N GLN A 149 -3.02 -5.99 27.08
CA GLN A 149 -2.69 -5.74 25.69
C GLN A 149 -1.37 -6.44 25.41
N VAL A 150 -1.34 -7.33 24.43
CA VAL A 150 -0.12 -8.06 24.06
C VAL A 150 0.19 -7.80 22.59
N PRO A 151 1.44 -7.44 22.24
CA PRO A 151 1.83 -7.28 20.84
C PRO A 151 1.83 -8.64 20.13
N ILE A 152 1.43 -8.63 18.87
CA ILE A 152 1.47 -9.81 18.00
C ILE A 152 2.43 -9.63 16.84
N THR A 153 2.81 -10.76 16.25
CA THR A 153 3.67 -10.80 15.06
C THR A 153 2.99 -10.07 13.90
N THR A 154 3.65 -9.02 13.43
CA THR A 154 3.23 -8.23 12.27
C THR A 154 3.64 -8.91 10.96
N PHE A 155 2.98 -8.57 9.86
CA PHE A 155 3.38 -9.02 8.52
C PHE A 155 4.45 -8.09 7.92
N GLU A 156 5.24 -8.64 6.99
CA GLU A 156 6.26 -7.90 6.25
C GLU A 156 5.66 -6.96 5.21
N GLU A 157 6.41 -5.90 4.91
CA GLU A 157 6.01 -4.86 3.97
C GLU A 157 5.57 -5.44 2.61
N THR A 158 4.35 -5.11 2.18
CA THR A 158 3.79 -5.63 0.92
C THR A 158 3.41 -4.46 0.01
N ALA A 159 3.88 -4.48 -1.23
CA ALA A 159 3.62 -3.45 -2.22
C ALA A 159 2.50 -3.87 -3.21
N THR A 160 1.78 -2.89 -3.73
CA THR A 160 0.79 -3.07 -4.80
C THR A 160 0.82 -1.88 -5.75
N LEU A 161 0.71 -2.18 -7.05
CA LEU A 161 0.68 -1.18 -8.11
C LEU A 161 -0.76 -0.78 -8.43
N VAL A 162 -1.03 0.53 -8.36
CA VAL A 162 -2.29 1.14 -8.77
C VAL A 162 -2.11 1.87 -10.10
N TYR A 163 -2.81 1.42 -11.12
CA TYR A 163 -2.74 2.01 -12.46
C TYR A 163 -3.59 3.27 -12.57
N PRO A 164 -3.17 4.29 -13.35
CA PRO A 164 -3.98 5.48 -13.58
C PRO A 164 -5.33 5.13 -14.21
N ARG A 165 -6.35 5.96 -13.93
CA ARG A 165 -7.67 5.81 -14.54
C ARG A 165 -7.53 5.92 -16.05
N ARG A 166 -8.10 4.96 -16.78
CA ARG A 166 -8.19 5.03 -18.25
C ARG A 166 -9.11 6.19 -18.62
N VAL A 167 -8.53 7.27 -19.16
CA VAL A 167 -9.27 8.36 -19.79
C VAL A 167 -9.50 7.95 -21.24
N LYS A 168 -10.76 7.94 -21.68
CA LYS A 168 -11.08 7.77 -23.10
C LYS A 168 -10.72 9.07 -23.82
N MET A 169 -9.52 9.14 -24.37
CA MET A 169 -9.13 10.23 -25.24
C MET A 169 -9.74 9.94 -26.62
N GLN A 170 -10.72 10.74 -27.04
CA GLN A 170 -11.07 10.81 -28.45
C GLN A 170 -9.99 11.66 -29.09
N VAL A 171 -9.07 11.02 -29.81
CA VAL A 171 -8.13 11.74 -30.65
C VAL A 171 -8.93 12.20 -31.86
N GLU A 172 -9.44 13.43 -31.81
CA GLU A 172 -9.84 14.14 -33.02
C GLU A 172 -8.56 14.44 -33.80
N MET A 173 -8.17 13.50 -34.65
CA MET A 173 -7.21 13.79 -35.70
C MET A 173 -7.86 14.85 -36.59
N SER A 174 -7.36 16.08 -36.53
CA SER A 174 -7.76 17.13 -37.47
C SER A 174 -7.65 16.57 -38.89
N ARG A 175 -8.75 16.62 -39.64
CA ARG A 175 -8.79 16.11 -41.02
C ARG A 175 -7.78 16.80 -41.95
N ASP A 176 -7.24 17.94 -41.54
CA ASP A 176 -6.15 18.63 -42.23
C ASP A 176 -4.83 17.84 -42.30
N THR A 177 -4.66 16.79 -41.48
CA THR A 177 -3.47 15.93 -41.49
C THR A 177 -3.70 14.62 -42.25
N TYR A 178 -4.95 14.33 -42.63
CA TYR A 178 -5.28 13.17 -43.46
C TYR A 178 -5.25 13.57 -44.94
N GLY A 179 -4.11 13.31 -45.58
CA GLY A 179 -4.08 13.11 -47.02
C GLY A 179 -4.37 14.35 -47.85
N LYS A 180 -3.74 15.49 -47.55
CA LYS A 180 -3.37 16.38 -48.65
C LYS A 180 -2.31 15.64 -49.46
N SER A 181 -2.75 14.93 -50.51
CA SER A 181 -1.91 14.71 -51.67
C SER A 181 -1.34 16.08 -52.02
N TYR A 182 -0.03 16.23 -51.92
CA TYR A 182 0.65 17.40 -52.43
C TYR A 182 0.25 17.52 -53.90
N GLU A 183 -0.63 18.47 -54.22
CA GLU A 183 -0.62 19.04 -55.56
C GLU A 183 0.71 19.77 -55.68
N GLU A 184 1.62 19.11 -56.42
CA GLU A 184 2.67 19.71 -57.24
C GLU A 184 3.20 21.07 -56.76
N GLY A 185 3.91 21.03 -55.63
CA GLY A 185 4.89 22.06 -55.31
C GLY A 185 6.11 21.90 -56.22
N ARG A 186 6.03 22.37 -57.47
CA ARG A 186 7.12 22.52 -58.47
C ARG A 186 8.25 21.51 -58.30
N ILE A 187 8.09 20.33 -58.89
CA ILE A 187 9.24 19.60 -59.41
C ILE A 187 9.87 20.55 -60.44
N GLN A 188 10.95 21.24 -60.05
CA GLN A 188 11.77 21.94 -61.03
C GLN A 188 12.29 20.87 -61.97
N ASN A 189 11.66 20.80 -63.15
CA ASN A 189 12.03 19.91 -64.22
C ASN A 189 13.43 20.28 -64.71
N ARG A 190 14.46 19.81 -64.02
CA ARG A 190 15.84 19.78 -64.47
C ARG A 190 16.07 18.40 -65.08
N ARG A 191 16.56 18.39 -66.32
CA ARG A 191 16.98 17.17 -67.02
C ARG A 191 18.00 16.42 -66.14
N GLY A 192 17.65 15.19 -65.72
CA GLY A 192 18.53 14.33 -64.92
C GLY A 192 17.94 13.83 -63.58
N ASN A 193 16.62 13.78 -63.40
CA ASN A 193 16.01 13.38 -62.13
C ASN A 193 15.93 11.85 -61.99
N ASP A 194 17.04 11.22 -61.60
CA ASP A 194 17.03 9.83 -61.11
C ASP A 194 16.49 9.83 -59.67
N PRO A 195 15.38 9.14 -59.37
CA PRO A 195 14.84 9.03 -58.01
C PRO A 195 15.80 8.32 -57.02
N SER A 196 16.94 7.81 -57.50
CA SER A 196 18.03 7.29 -56.67
C SER A 196 18.96 8.38 -56.08
N GLU A 197 18.88 9.62 -56.57
CA GLU A 197 19.73 10.70 -56.04
C GLU A 197 19.21 11.22 -54.70
N MET A 198 20.08 11.08 -53.68
CA MET A 198 19.84 11.51 -52.32
C MET A 198 19.89 13.05 -52.26
N PHE A 199 18.73 13.70 -52.40
CA PHE A 199 18.64 15.15 -52.21
C PHE A 199 18.96 15.54 -50.77
N ASP A 200 19.67 16.66 -50.66
CA ASP A 200 20.41 17.17 -49.52
C ASP A 200 19.77 16.91 -48.13
N ILE A 201 20.55 16.31 -47.23
CA ILE A 201 20.10 15.97 -45.87
C ILE A 201 20.04 17.26 -45.05
N ARG A 202 18.86 17.86 -44.99
CA ARG A 202 18.63 19.03 -44.12
C ARG A 202 18.31 18.64 -42.69
N GLU A 203 18.55 19.57 -41.77
CA GLU A 203 18.03 19.45 -40.40
C GLU A 203 16.53 19.67 -40.38
N TYR A 204 15.85 18.94 -39.51
CA TYR A 204 14.41 19.04 -39.34
C TYR A 204 14.04 20.44 -38.83
N ILE A 205 13.14 21.10 -39.55
CA ILE A 205 12.57 22.40 -39.14
C ILE A 205 11.15 22.14 -38.62
N PRO A 206 10.74 22.73 -37.49
CA PRO A 206 9.36 22.63 -37.01
C PRO A 206 8.35 23.05 -38.09
N GLY A 207 7.53 22.09 -38.55
CA GLY A 207 6.60 22.28 -39.68
C GLY A 207 6.84 21.31 -40.84
N ASP A 208 8.00 20.63 -40.87
CA ASP A 208 8.26 19.55 -41.81
C ASP A 208 7.36 18.33 -41.54
N ASP A 209 6.90 17.67 -42.61
CA ASP A 209 6.06 16.47 -42.50
C ASP A 209 6.86 15.32 -41.86
N MET A 210 6.32 14.76 -40.78
CA MET A 210 6.89 13.60 -40.09
C MET A 210 7.11 12.39 -41.02
N ARG A 211 6.32 12.25 -42.10
CA ARG A 211 6.46 11.15 -43.08
C ARG A 211 7.67 11.30 -44.01
N SER A 212 8.16 12.53 -44.19
CA SER A 212 9.36 12.80 -44.97
C SER A 212 10.65 12.44 -44.22
N ILE A 213 10.56 12.15 -42.92
CA ILE A 213 11.70 11.83 -42.07
C ILE A 213 12.02 10.33 -42.21
N HIS A 214 13.15 10.03 -42.85
CA HIS A 214 13.68 8.67 -42.88
C HIS A 214 14.30 8.31 -41.52
N TRP A 215 13.46 7.88 -40.58
CA TRP A 215 13.80 7.63 -39.17
C TRP A 215 15.01 6.69 -39.00
N SER A 216 15.16 5.67 -39.86
CA SER A 216 16.29 4.74 -39.82
C SER A 216 17.63 5.41 -40.10
N TYR A 217 17.62 6.46 -40.93
CA TYR A 217 18.82 7.21 -41.29
C TYR A 217 19.22 8.19 -40.19
N GLN A 218 18.23 8.93 -39.64
CA GLN A 218 18.46 9.83 -38.51
C GLN A 218 18.97 9.08 -37.28
N ALA A 219 18.41 7.90 -36.98
CA ALA A 219 18.88 7.04 -35.89
C ALA A 219 20.34 6.60 -36.08
N ARG A 220 20.75 6.31 -37.33
CA ARG A 220 22.14 5.94 -37.65
C ARG A 220 23.11 7.12 -37.49
N ARG A 221 22.67 8.34 -37.85
CA ARG A 221 23.45 9.58 -37.67
C ARG A 221 23.65 9.92 -36.19
N ILE A 222 22.60 9.80 -35.38
CA ILE A 222 22.66 10.01 -33.91
C ILE A 222 23.64 9.02 -33.27
N ARG A 223 23.61 7.74 -33.69
CA ARG A 223 24.55 6.73 -33.21
C ARG A 223 26.00 7.12 -33.50
N TYR A 224 26.31 7.52 -34.73
CA TYR A 224 27.66 7.96 -35.12
C TYR A 224 28.15 9.18 -34.33
N ILE A 225 27.27 10.14 -34.03
CA ILE A 225 27.61 11.32 -33.22
C ILE A 225 27.91 10.94 -31.78
N CYS A 226 27.10 10.08 -31.17
CA CYS A 226 27.34 9.59 -29.81
C CYS A 226 28.67 8.82 -29.71
N GLU A 227 28.97 7.98 -30.68
CA GLU A 227 30.20 7.18 -30.70
C GLU A 227 31.46 8.03 -30.86
N ARG A 228 31.41 9.10 -31.68
CA ARG A 228 32.54 10.06 -31.78
C ARG A 228 32.70 10.98 -30.56
N ARG A 229 31.63 11.25 -29.81
CA ARG A 229 31.70 12.11 -28.61
C ARG A 229 32.35 11.39 -27.41
N VAL A 230 32.36 10.06 -27.41
CA VAL A 230 33.03 9.24 -26.37
C VAL A 230 34.57 9.17 -26.56
N ILE A 231 35.11 9.54 -27.73
CA ILE A 231 36.54 9.36 -28.06
C ILE A 231 37.38 10.64 -27.87
N ARG A 232 36.79 11.77 -27.46
CA ARG A 232 37.59 12.96 -27.06
C ARG A 232 37.73 13.00 -25.54
N PRO A 233 38.86 12.57 -24.95
CA PRO A 233 39.14 12.92 -23.57
C PRO A 233 39.21 14.44 -23.49
N THR A 234 38.47 15.00 -22.55
CA THR A 234 38.47 16.42 -22.23
C THR A 234 39.85 16.76 -21.67
N THR A 235 40.79 17.18 -22.52
CA THR A 235 41.99 17.88 -22.05
C THR A 235 41.55 19.31 -21.76
N VAL A 236 41.13 19.54 -20.51
CA VAL A 236 40.97 20.87 -19.93
C VAL A 236 42.38 21.38 -19.65
N LEU A 237 42.71 22.53 -20.26
CA LEU A 237 43.81 23.40 -19.83
C LEU A 237 43.43 24.14 -18.56
#